data_AF-A0A2D5F6K7-F1
#
_entry.id   AF-A0A2D5F6K7-F1
#
_cell.length_a   1.000
_cell.length_b   1.000
_cell.length_c   1.000
_cell.angle_alpha   90.00
_cell.angle_beta   90.00
_cell.angle_gamma   90.00
#
_symmetry.space_group_name_H-M   'P 1'
#
loop_
_entity.id
_entity.type
_entity.pdbx_description
1 polymer ?
#
loop_
_entity_poly.entity_id
_entity_poly.type
_entity_poly.pdbx_seq_one_letter_code
_entity_poly.pdbx_strand_id
1 'polypeptide(L)'
;MVRRKLTPRALLLLLALAGGGAVAQPPLPEAGQDIHEGVASCATSVCHGKGSPDPESTVWLNEYRIWLRQDYHSRAYRTLQTAQSEAIATKLGLPSAQGAKICLDCHADNVQPEARGRRFQISDGVGCEACHGGSGRWLESHAEVGTSHADNLAKGMYPTEDPLARARLCLSCHLGTKDKFATHKIMGAGHPRLAFELETFTVNQPAHYEVDADYKERKPWIPSVNMWLAGLAVTGMHTLELLQEDWFTRPSLVPELSFFQCHSCHHPMDDLRYVREPDGLPPGAVRLNDASLAVLLAVLEVTDPSTVDALRRDLTALHQASLQSREQVVAAARALHARLAPLAESLSQAQYGPEQQRELRRELLNQAAAQRFRHFTAAEQVFLAVETLSLSLGDAARLEGQLDRLFATVEDENDFVPQQFAVLSRQMLGAL
;
A
#
# COMPACT_ATOMS: atom_id res chain seq x y z
N MET A 1 -8.31 -44.62 46.37
CA MET A 1 -9.26 -44.46 45.25
C MET A 1 -10.56 -43.86 45.79
N VAL A 2 -10.73 -42.53 45.70
CA VAL A 2 -12.01 -41.87 45.98
C VAL A 2 -12.25 -40.89 44.85
N ARG A 3 -13.17 -41.22 43.94
CA ARG A 3 -13.58 -40.37 42.81
C ARG A 3 -14.52 -39.28 43.34
N ARG A 4 -14.07 -38.02 43.35
CA ARG A 4 -14.95 -36.85 43.54
C ARG A 4 -15.60 -36.50 42.20
N LYS A 5 -16.93 -36.57 42.15
CA LYS A 5 -17.76 -36.11 41.03
C LYS A 5 -17.80 -34.57 41.03
N LEU A 6 -17.32 -33.96 39.96
CA LEU A 6 -17.50 -32.52 39.69
C LEU A 6 -18.93 -32.28 39.20
N THR A 7 -19.60 -31.27 39.75
CA THR A 7 -20.97 -30.87 39.43
C THR A 7 -21.02 -29.93 38.20
N PRO A 8 -22.15 -29.86 37.47
CA PRO A 8 -22.22 -29.21 36.14
C PRO A 8 -22.27 -27.68 36.17
N ARG A 9 -22.04 -27.04 37.32
CA ARG A 9 -22.15 -25.58 37.49
C ARG A 9 -20.84 -24.81 37.31
N ALA A 10 -19.73 -25.49 37.01
CA ALA A 10 -18.43 -24.88 36.74
C ALA A 10 -18.14 -24.66 35.24
N LEU A 11 -19.04 -25.06 34.33
CA LEU A 11 -18.83 -24.99 32.88
C LEU A 11 -19.40 -23.73 32.21
N LEU A 12 -19.97 -22.80 32.98
CA LEU A 12 -20.65 -21.59 32.47
C LEU A 12 -19.90 -20.28 32.77
N LEU A 13 -18.65 -20.35 33.25
CA LEU A 13 -17.82 -19.16 33.54
C LEU A 13 -16.50 -19.09 32.74
N LEU A 14 -16.33 -19.91 31.70
CA LEU A 14 -15.11 -19.95 30.86
C LEU A 14 -15.35 -19.54 29.39
N LEU A 15 -16.51 -18.95 29.07
CA LEU A 15 -16.90 -18.58 27.70
C LEU A 15 -17.02 -17.05 27.47
N ALA A 16 -16.30 -16.23 28.24
CA ALA A 16 -16.40 -14.77 28.16
C ALA A 16 -15.05 -14.03 28.05
N LEU A 17 -14.00 -14.67 27.51
CA LEU A 17 -12.69 -14.03 27.32
C LEU A 17 -12.04 -14.35 25.95
N ALA A 18 -12.85 -14.55 24.90
CA ALA A 18 -12.40 -14.44 23.52
C ALA A 18 -12.74 -13.04 22.98
N GLY A 19 -12.37 -12.00 23.72
CA GLY A 19 -12.21 -10.68 23.15
C GLY A 19 -10.86 -10.69 22.45
N GLY A 20 -10.85 -10.84 21.13
CA GLY A 20 -9.65 -10.55 20.34
C GLY A 20 -9.22 -9.13 20.68
N GLY A 21 -8.14 -9.00 21.45
CA GLY A 21 -7.55 -7.71 21.72
C GLY A 21 -7.10 -7.15 20.39
N ALA A 22 -7.78 -6.11 19.90
CA ALA A 22 -7.28 -5.34 18.77
C ALA A 22 -5.89 -4.84 19.17
N VAL A 23 -4.85 -5.44 18.58
CA VAL A 23 -3.48 -4.96 18.74
C VAL A 23 -3.48 -3.53 18.22
N ALA A 24 -3.25 -2.57 19.11
CA ALA A 24 -3.19 -1.17 18.73
C ALA A 24 -2.10 -1.02 17.65
N GLN A 25 -2.50 -0.52 16.49
CA GLN A 25 -1.57 -0.29 15.38
C GLN A 25 -0.50 0.73 15.83
N PRO A 26 0.79 0.48 15.55
CA PRO A 26 1.83 1.45 15.88
C PRO A 26 1.59 2.76 15.12
N PRO A 27 1.88 3.93 15.74
CA PRO A 27 1.83 5.18 14.99
C PRO A 27 2.81 5.12 13.82
N LEU A 28 2.46 5.78 12.72
CA LEU A 28 3.37 5.97 11.59
C LEU A 28 4.65 6.68 12.08
N PRO A 29 5.82 6.40 11.49
CA PRO A 29 7.10 7.03 11.87
C PRO A 29 7.03 8.54 12.03
N GLU A 30 6.39 9.25 11.10
CA GLU A 30 6.30 10.72 11.14
C GLU A 30 5.45 11.27 12.30
N ALA A 31 4.59 10.42 12.88
CA ALA A 31 3.76 10.72 14.05
C ALA A 31 4.29 10.04 15.33
N GLY A 32 5.45 9.39 15.25
CA GLY A 32 6.16 8.80 16.38
C GLY A 32 6.62 9.85 17.38
N GLN A 33 6.87 9.42 18.61
CA GLN A 33 7.37 10.29 19.69
C GLN A 33 8.90 10.34 19.78
N ASP A 34 9.57 9.43 19.06
CA ASP A 34 11.01 9.24 19.14
C ASP A 34 11.76 10.23 18.25
N ILE A 35 12.94 10.64 18.69
CA ILE A 35 13.80 11.55 17.94
C ILE A 35 14.32 10.83 16.68
N HIS A 36 14.25 11.51 15.54
CA HIS A 36 14.89 11.11 14.29
C HIS A 36 16.31 11.67 14.28
N GLU A 37 17.31 10.84 14.54
CA GLU A 37 18.71 11.24 14.71
C GLU A 37 19.38 11.70 13.41
N GLY A 38 18.87 11.26 12.26
CA GLY A 38 19.35 11.57 10.93
C GLY A 38 20.19 10.45 10.32
N VAL A 39 20.18 10.34 8.99
CA VAL A 39 20.83 9.24 8.24
C VAL A 39 22.32 9.11 8.54
N ALA A 40 23.00 10.23 8.79
CA ALA A 40 24.42 10.25 9.15
C ALA A 40 24.74 9.44 10.44
N SER A 41 23.75 9.20 11.32
CA SER A 41 23.91 8.34 12.49
C SER A 41 24.08 6.85 12.12
N CYS A 42 23.54 6.41 10.98
CA CYS A 42 23.62 5.04 10.48
C CYS A 42 24.85 4.80 9.58
N ALA A 43 25.43 5.87 9.04
CA ALA A 43 26.30 5.85 7.86
C ALA A 43 27.76 5.41 8.09
N THR A 44 28.18 5.11 9.32
CA THR A 44 29.58 4.73 9.59
C THR A 44 29.87 3.29 9.15
N SER A 45 31.14 2.97 8.88
CA SER A 45 31.56 1.62 8.47
C SER A 45 31.46 0.57 9.57
N VAL A 46 31.21 0.94 10.82
CA VAL A 46 30.92 0.01 11.92
C VAL A 46 29.42 -0.29 12.00
N CYS A 47 28.59 0.63 11.48
CA CYS A 47 27.14 0.49 11.35
C CYS A 47 26.82 0.09 9.89
N HIS A 48 25.94 0.83 9.19
CA HIS A 48 25.41 0.45 7.88
C HIS A 48 26.20 1.02 6.68
N GLY A 49 27.41 1.55 6.90
CA GLY A 49 28.19 2.28 5.90
C GLY A 49 29.32 1.50 5.19
N LYS A 50 29.44 0.18 5.40
CA LYS A 50 30.52 -0.63 4.80
C LYS A 50 30.46 -0.62 3.27
N GLY A 51 31.64 -0.74 2.64
CA GLY A 51 31.76 -0.72 1.18
C GLY A 51 31.10 -1.90 0.46
N SER A 52 30.96 -3.03 1.16
CA SER A 52 30.36 -4.29 0.71
C SER A 52 29.69 -4.98 1.90
N PRO A 53 28.81 -5.97 1.67
CA PRO A 53 28.21 -6.75 2.75
C PRO A 53 29.27 -7.37 3.66
N ASP A 54 28.99 -7.40 4.97
CA ASP A 54 29.82 -8.07 5.96
C ASP A 54 29.42 -9.56 6.06
N PRO A 55 30.33 -10.51 5.79
CA PRO A 55 30.02 -11.94 5.85
C PRO A 55 29.89 -12.49 7.29
N GLU A 56 30.33 -11.74 8.30
CA GLU A 56 30.29 -12.15 9.71
C GLU A 56 29.12 -11.51 10.49
N SER A 57 28.33 -10.65 9.84
CA SER A 57 27.19 -9.97 10.44
C SER A 57 25.85 -10.59 10.04
N THR A 58 24.84 -10.45 10.90
CA THR A 58 23.44 -10.88 10.66
C THR A 58 22.67 -9.91 9.75
N VAL A 59 23.29 -8.80 9.37
CA VAL A 59 22.81 -7.83 8.38
C VAL A 59 23.98 -7.46 7.46
N TRP A 60 23.74 -6.82 6.34
CA TRP A 60 24.82 -6.55 5.39
C TRP A 60 25.78 -5.45 5.86
N LEU A 61 25.34 -4.56 6.75
CA LEU A 61 26.13 -3.40 7.22
C LEU A 61 26.55 -2.43 6.10
N ASN A 62 25.93 -2.50 4.93
CA ASN A 62 26.16 -1.62 3.79
C ASN A 62 24.86 -0.93 3.28
N GLU A 63 23.76 -1.07 4.02
CA GLU A 63 22.42 -0.61 3.66
C GLU A 63 22.39 0.91 3.39
N TYR A 64 23.15 1.71 4.14
CA TYR A 64 23.27 3.15 3.88
C TYR A 64 23.81 3.44 2.47
N ARG A 65 24.74 2.63 1.97
CA ARG A 65 25.30 2.83 0.62
C ARG A 65 24.32 2.40 -0.46
N ILE A 66 23.53 1.37 -0.20
CA ILE A 66 22.44 0.95 -1.09
C ILE A 66 21.43 2.09 -1.20
N TRP A 67 20.94 2.59 -0.05
CA TRP A 67 20.05 3.74 0.03
C TRP A 67 20.59 4.95 -0.74
N LEU A 68 21.82 5.37 -0.42
CA LEU A 68 22.43 6.58 -0.98
C LEU A 68 22.61 6.52 -2.51
N ARG A 69 22.90 5.33 -3.06
CA ARG A 69 23.32 5.18 -4.47
C ARG A 69 22.19 4.69 -5.37
N GLN A 70 21.37 3.78 -4.88
CA GLN A 70 20.44 2.99 -5.68
C GLN A 70 18.98 3.33 -5.37
N ASP A 71 18.68 3.71 -4.11
CA ASP A 71 17.31 3.99 -3.72
C ASP A 71 16.87 5.41 -4.14
N TYR A 72 15.72 5.51 -4.82
CA TYR A 72 15.10 6.76 -5.22
C TYR A 72 14.66 7.61 -4.02
N HIS A 73 14.39 7.00 -2.87
CA HIS A 73 14.05 7.71 -1.62
C HIS A 73 15.15 8.69 -1.19
N SER A 74 16.43 8.35 -1.37
CA SER A 74 17.59 9.24 -1.12
C SER A 74 17.67 10.45 -2.07
N ARG A 75 16.85 10.45 -3.13
CA ARG A 75 16.78 11.50 -4.16
C ARG A 75 15.51 12.32 -4.05
N ALA A 76 14.54 11.90 -3.22
CA ALA A 76 13.20 12.48 -3.17
C ALA A 76 13.22 14.00 -2.88
N TYR A 77 14.06 14.46 -1.96
CA TYR A 77 14.23 15.90 -1.69
C TYR A 77 14.79 16.66 -2.89
N ARG A 78 15.77 16.07 -3.61
CA ARG A 78 16.35 16.69 -4.81
C ARG A 78 15.34 16.86 -5.93
N THR A 79 14.32 16.00 -6.02
CA THR A 79 13.20 16.18 -6.95
C THR A 79 12.52 17.54 -6.73
N LEU A 80 12.36 17.98 -5.48
CA LEU A 80 11.75 19.28 -5.15
C LEU A 80 12.58 20.49 -5.61
N GLN A 81 13.84 20.29 -5.99
CA GLN A 81 14.74 21.33 -6.50
C GLN A 81 14.73 21.41 -8.05
N THR A 82 13.94 20.57 -8.71
CA THR A 82 13.83 20.59 -10.17
C THR A 82 12.97 21.75 -10.65
N ALA A 83 13.21 22.21 -11.88
CA ALA A 83 12.38 23.23 -12.53
C ALA A 83 10.90 22.81 -12.62
N GLN A 84 10.61 21.51 -12.76
CA GLN A 84 9.24 20.99 -12.74
C GLN A 84 8.58 21.22 -11.37
N SER A 85 9.26 20.87 -10.27
CA SER A 85 8.74 21.10 -8.93
C SER A 85 8.59 22.58 -8.59
N GLU A 86 9.53 23.43 -9.01
CA GLU A 86 9.41 24.89 -8.88
C GLU A 86 8.20 25.43 -9.66
N ALA A 87 7.95 24.93 -10.87
CA ALA A 87 6.77 25.31 -11.66
C ALA A 87 5.46 24.86 -11.00
N ILE A 88 5.44 23.66 -10.40
CA ILE A 88 4.29 23.17 -9.61
C ILE A 88 4.06 24.10 -8.40
N ALA A 89 5.10 24.39 -7.62
CA ALA A 89 5.01 25.29 -6.47
C ALA A 89 4.50 26.69 -6.87
N THR A 90 5.00 27.24 -7.98
CA THR A 90 4.56 28.53 -8.52
C THR A 90 3.07 28.53 -8.84
N LYS A 91 2.57 27.51 -9.55
CA LYS A 91 1.13 27.37 -9.88
C LYS A 91 0.26 27.18 -8.63
N LEU A 92 0.81 26.57 -7.58
CA LEU A 92 0.14 26.42 -6.29
C LEU A 92 0.19 27.68 -5.42
N GLY A 93 0.96 28.70 -5.82
CA GLY A 93 1.19 29.92 -5.03
C GLY A 93 2.12 29.69 -3.83
N LEU A 94 2.96 28.67 -3.87
CA LEU A 94 3.93 28.34 -2.83
C LEU A 94 5.27 29.04 -3.13
N PRO A 95 5.98 29.53 -2.10
CA PRO A 95 7.26 30.22 -2.28
C PRO A 95 8.37 29.30 -2.79
N SER A 96 8.35 28.02 -2.42
CA SER A 96 9.28 27.00 -2.92
C SER A 96 8.70 25.60 -2.71
N ALA A 97 9.06 24.66 -3.58
CA ALA A 97 8.70 23.25 -3.39
C ALA A 97 9.48 22.64 -2.22
N GLN A 98 10.81 22.83 -2.18
CA GLN A 98 11.71 22.26 -1.16
C GLN A 98 11.56 22.86 0.27
N GLY A 99 10.73 23.89 0.45
CA GLY A 99 10.40 24.47 1.75
C GLY A 99 8.92 24.33 2.12
N ALA A 100 8.07 23.86 1.21
CA ALA A 100 6.64 23.72 1.47
C ALA A 100 6.35 22.38 2.17
N LYS A 101 5.70 22.45 3.34
CA LYS A 101 5.30 21.27 4.12
C LYS A 101 4.59 20.22 3.26
N ILE A 102 3.62 20.65 2.45
CA ILE A 102 2.82 19.78 1.58
C ILE A 102 3.65 18.95 0.59
N CYS A 103 4.84 19.44 0.19
CA CYS A 103 5.77 18.71 -0.66
C CYS A 103 6.71 17.85 0.19
N LEU A 104 7.22 18.39 1.29
CA LEU A 104 8.15 17.72 2.20
C LEU A 104 7.55 16.49 2.89
N ASP A 105 6.24 16.50 3.17
CA ASP A 105 5.52 15.40 3.82
C ASP A 105 5.64 14.05 3.08
N CYS A 106 5.94 14.06 1.78
CA CYS A 106 6.19 12.85 0.97
C CYS A 106 7.63 12.75 0.43
N HIS A 107 8.36 13.86 0.33
CA HIS A 107 9.69 13.91 -0.29
C HIS A 107 10.85 13.99 0.71
N ALA A 108 10.55 14.01 2.00
CA ALA A 108 11.54 14.00 3.07
C ALA A 108 11.00 13.28 4.32
N ASP A 109 11.88 12.95 5.24
CA ASP A 109 11.54 12.58 6.62
C ASP A 109 11.02 13.79 7.41
N ASN A 110 9.83 14.29 7.07
CA ASN A 110 9.34 15.60 7.53
C ASN A 110 8.69 15.58 8.92
N VAL A 111 9.43 15.13 9.94
CA VAL A 111 9.01 15.23 11.35
C VAL A 111 9.07 16.68 11.88
N GLN A 112 8.41 16.96 12.99
CA GLN A 112 8.47 18.28 13.65
C GLN A 112 9.91 18.66 14.01
N PRO A 113 10.28 19.96 14.01
CA PRO A 113 11.65 20.40 14.32
C PRO A 113 12.19 19.87 15.66
N GLU A 114 11.34 19.75 16.67
CA GLU A 114 11.69 19.26 18.01
C GLU A 114 11.99 17.76 18.04
N ALA A 115 11.50 17.02 17.05
CA ALA A 115 11.76 15.59 16.87
C ALA A 115 13.02 15.31 16.02
N ARG A 116 13.77 16.34 15.61
CA ARG A 116 14.97 16.21 14.77
C ARG A 116 16.23 16.22 15.63
N GLY A 117 16.98 15.13 15.58
CA GLY A 117 18.25 14.99 16.28
C GLY A 117 19.37 15.84 15.66
N ARG A 118 20.53 15.86 16.32
CA ARG A 118 21.63 16.79 15.97
C ARG A 118 22.21 16.55 14.58
N ARG A 119 22.10 15.34 14.04
CA ARG A 119 22.64 14.97 12.71
C ARG A 119 21.56 14.91 11.63
N PHE A 120 20.33 15.23 11.97
CA PHE A 120 19.20 15.22 11.05
C PHE A 120 19.38 16.28 9.95
N GLN A 121 19.15 15.88 8.71
CA GLN A 121 19.13 16.76 7.55
C GLN A 121 17.89 16.47 6.71
N ILE A 122 16.97 17.43 6.60
CA ILE A 122 15.76 17.25 5.78
C ILE A 122 16.10 17.01 4.29
N SER A 123 17.26 17.50 3.86
CA SER A 123 17.76 17.33 2.49
C SER A 123 18.23 15.92 2.17
N ASP A 124 18.34 15.03 3.17
CA ASP A 124 18.64 13.60 2.94
C ASP A 124 17.49 12.90 2.18
N GLY A 125 16.29 13.49 2.17
CA GLY A 125 15.11 12.90 1.54
C GLY A 125 14.40 11.93 2.48
N VAL A 126 13.82 10.87 1.91
CA VAL A 126 13.18 9.81 2.68
C VAL A 126 14.28 8.88 3.20
N GLY A 127 14.68 9.09 4.45
CA GLY A 127 15.79 8.40 5.11
C GLY A 127 15.38 7.11 5.81
N CYS A 128 16.34 6.49 6.53
CA CYS A 128 16.12 5.23 7.24
C CYS A 128 14.96 5.32 8.24
N GLU A 129 14.89 6.40 9.01
CA GLU A 129 13.93 6.59 10.10
C GLU A 129 12.51 6.91 9.60
N ALA A 130 12.36 7.35 8.35
CA ALA A 130 11.05 7.49 7.71
C ALA A 130 10.35 6.13 7.53
N CYS A 131 11.10 5.02 7.48
CA CYS A 131 10.56 3.67 7.41
C CYS A 131 10.70 2.90 8.74
N HIS A 132 11.82 3.06 9.43
CA HIS A 132 12.15 2.31 10.65
C HIS A 132 11.67 2.98 11.94
N GLY A 133 11.12 4.20 11.88
CA GLY A 133 10.79 5.01 13.05
C GLY A 133 12.00 5.79 13.56
N GLY A 134 11.75 6.87 14.33
CA GLY A 134 12.78 7.64 14.99
C GLY A 134 13.69 6.77 15.87
N SER A 135 15.00 6.86 15.66
CA SER A 135 15.97 5.95 16.28
C SER A 135 16.40 6.35 17.69
N GLY A 136 15.95 7.49 18.22
CA GLY A 136 16.42 8.04 19.49
C GLY A 136 16.40 7.08 20.71
N ARG A 137 15.52 6.06 20.72
CA ARG A 137 15.47 5.05 21.79
C ARG A 137 16.08 3.69 21.46
N TRP A 138 16.38 3.40 20.19
CA TRP A 138 16.91 2.10 19.78
C TRP A 138 18.27 2.16 19.07
N LEU A 139 18.73 3.34 18.63
CA LEU A 139 19.99 3.52 17.90
C LEU A 139 21.19 2.95 18.67
N GLU A 140 21.30 3.21 19.98
CA GLU A 140 22.44 2.73 20.77
C GLU A 140 22.37 1.23 21.03
N SER A 141 21.17 0.68 21.26
CA SER A 141 21.01 -0.69 21.74
C SER A 141 20.75 -1.74 20.66
N HIS A 142 20.33 -1.35 19.44
CA HIS A 142 19.81 -2.30 18.45
C HIS A 142 20.84 -3.32 17.94
N ALA A 143 22.13 -3.00 18.08
CA ALA A 143 23.25 -3.85 17.72
C ALA A 143 23.99 -4.43 18.94
N GLU A 144 23.50 -4.18 20.17
CA GLU A 144 24.09 -4.77 21.37
C GLU A 144 23.88 -6.30 21.38
N VAL A 145 24.90 -7.02 21.88
CA VAL A 145 24.84 -8.48 21.97
C VAL A 145 23.68 -8.90 22.85
N GLY A 146 22.79 -9.72 22.30
CA GLY A 146 21.60 -10.23 22.99
C GLY A 146 20.34 -9.40 22.80
N THR A 147 20.40 -8.24 22.14
CA THR A 147 19.20 -7.47 21.77
C THR A 147 18.42 -8.24 20.69
N SER A 148 17.17 -8.56 20.98
CA SER A 148 16.28 -9.20 20.02
C SER A 148 15.53 -8.17 19.16
N HIS A 149 14.93 -8.63 18.06
CA HIS A 149 14.05 -7.79 17.25
C HIS A 149 12.86 -7.26 18.07
N ALA A 150 12.29 -8.08 18.96
CA ALA A 150 11.20 -7.67 19.85
C ALA A 150 11.61 -6.53 20.80
N ASP A 151 12.87 -6.52 21.27
CA ASP A 151 13.39 -5.44 22.11
C ASP A 151 13.49 -4.12 21.33
N ASN A 152 13.84 -4.18 20.04
CA ASN A 152 13.87 -3.00 19.16
C ASN A 152 12.46 -2.45 18.93
N LEU A 153 11.47 -3.32 18.68
CA LEU A 153 10.07 -2.92 18.55
C LEU A 153 9.56 -2.25 19.84
N ALA A 154 9.88 -2.84 21.01
CA ALA A 154 9.51 -2.28 22.31
C ALA A 154 10.13 -0.90 22.56
N LYS A 155 11.26 -0.59 21.90
CA LYS A 155 11.95 0.71 21.93
C LYS A 155 11.52 1.67 20.82
N GLY A 156 10.51 1.33 20.01
CA GLY A 156 9.92 2.23 19.03
C GLY A 156 10.34 2.00 17.58
N MET A 157 11.09 0.95 17.28
CA MET A 157 11.33 0.55 15.89
C MET A 157 10.00 0.15 15.23
N TYR A 158 9.76 0.63 14.01
CA TYR A 158 8.55 0.31 13.26
C TYR A 158 8.59 -1.14 12.74
N PRO A 159 7.51 -1.95 12.92
CA PRO A 159 7.49 -3.36 12.57
C PRO A 159 7.31 -3.57 11.06
N THR A 160 8.33 -3.22 10.29
CA THR A 160 8.31 -3.38 8.82
C THR A 160 8.20 -4.84 8.39
N GLU A 161 8.44 -5.83 9.24
CA GLU A 161 8.22 -7.25 8.95
C GLU A 161 6.76 -7.71 9.10
N ASP A 162 5.87 -6.86 9.63
CA ASP A 162 4.43 -7.08 9.60
C ASP A 162 3.85 -6.55 8.28
N PRO A 163 3.12 -7.38 7.50
CA PRO A 163 2.67 -6.99 6.17
C PRO A 163 1.65 -5.85 6.19
N LEU A 164 0.77 -5.77 7.20
CA LEU A 164 -0.23 -4.71 7.29
C LEU A 164 0.41 -3.40 7.76
N ALA A 165 1.34 -3.44 8.71
CA ALA A 165 2.10 -2.28 9.14
C ALA A 165 2.96 -1.74 8.00
N ARG A 166 3.71 -2.60 7.28
CA ARG A 166 4.48 -2.18 6.09
C ARG A 166 3.57 -1.55 5.03
N ALA A 167 2.42 -2.16 4.75
CA ALA A 167 1.48 -1.60 3.79
C ALA A 167 1.00 -0.20 4.19
N ARG A 168 0.63 0.02 5.46
CA ARG A 168 0.21 1.33 5.97
C ARG A 168 1.33 2.36 5.92
N LEU A 169 2.55 1.95 6.24
CA LEU A 169 3.74 2.79 6.15
C LEU A 169 3.92 3.33 4.72
N CYS A 170 3.98 2.43 3.73
CA CYS A 170 4.20 2.83 2.34
C CYS A 170 3.03 3.68 1.80
N LEU A 171 1.79 3.26 2.07
CA LEU A 171 0.59 3.96 1.61
C LEU A 171 0.40 5.33 2.28
N SER A 172 1.01 5.58 3.44
CA SER A 172 0.98 6.92 4.05
C SER A 172 1.51 8.01 3.12
N CYS A 173 2.46 7.68 2.23
CA CYS A 173 2.99 8.59 1.21
C CYS A 173 2.44 8.30 -0.18
N HIS A 174 2.30 7.00 -0.54
CA HIS A 174 1.92 6.57 -1.89
C HIS A 174 0.41 6.57 -2.17
N LEU A 175 -0.41 6.79 -1.14
CA LEU A 175 -1.84 7.09 -1.27
C LEU A 175 -2.18 8.39 -0.52
N GLY A 176 -1.53 8.61 0.62
CA GLY A 176 -1.70 9.80 1.46
C GLY A 176 -2.58 9.53 2.68
N THR A 177 -2.55 10.42 3.66
CA THR A 177 -3.32 10.38 4.91
C THR A 177 -4.25 11.59 5.00
N LYS A 178 -5.00 11.71 6.10
CA LYS A 178 -5.77 12.93 6.41
C LYS A 178 -4.91 14.21 6.47
N ASP A 179 -3.61 14.07 6.72
CA ASP A 179 -2.70 15.20 6.91
C ASP A 179 -1.79 15.46 5.68
N LYS A 180 -1.63 14.47 4.79
CA LYS A 180 -0.83 14.57 3.54
C LYS A 180 -1.55 13.90 2.38
N PHE A 181 -1.95 14.64 1.34
CA PHE A 181 -2.69 14.05 0.21
C PHE A 181 -2.37 14.75 -1.11
N ALA A 182 -2.10 13.95 -2.15
CA ALA A 182 -1.91 14.44 -3.51
C ALA A 182 -3.27 14.79 -4.14
N THR A 183 -3.77 15.98 -3.82
CA THR A 183 -5.04 16.50 -4.34
C THR A 183 -5.05 16.68 -5.85
N HIS A 184 -6.23 16.70 -6.47
CA HIS A 184 -6.41 17.06 -7.87
C HIS A 184 -5.87 18.47 -8.18
N LYS A 185 -5.84 19.39 -7.20
CA LYS A 185 -5.18 20.70 -7.36
C LYS A 185 -3.66 20.54 -7.54
N ILE A 186 -3.02 19.69 -6.75
CA ILE A 186 -1.58 19.39 -6.89
C ILE A 186 -1.31 18.71 -8.24
N MET A 187 -2.17 17.77 -8.65
CA MET A 187 -2.07 17.12 -9.96
C MET A 187 -2.24 18.12 -11.12
N GLY A 188 -3.25 18.99 -11.05
CA GLY A 188 -3.49 20.05 -12.04
C GLY A 188 -2.36 21.08 -12.14
N ALA A 189 -1.53 21.21 -11.10
CA ALA A 189 -0.30 22.02 -11.15
C ALA A 189 0.85 21.29 -11.86
N GLY A 190 0.76 19.98 -12.08
CA GLY A 190 1.71 19.15 -12.84
C GLY A 190 2.37 18.02 -12.04
N HIS A 191 1.87 17.71 -10.84
CA HIS A 191 2.29 16.50 -10.12
C HIS A 191 1.65 15.26 -10.78
N PRO A 192 2.39 14.15 -10.96
CA PRO A 192 1.81 12.93 -11.52
C PRO A 192 0.75 12.32 -10.60
N ARG A 193 -0.12 11.46 -11.13
CA ARG A 193 -0.94 10.57 -10.31
C ARG A 193 -0.02 9.65 -9.51
N LEU A 194 -0.41 9.34 -8.28
CA LEU A 194 0.27 8.29 -7.52
C LEU A 194 -0.20 6.91 -8.03
N ALA A 195 0.73 6.14 -8.58
CA ALA A 195 0.56 4.73 -8.91
C ALA A 195 1.42 3.91 -7.95
N PHE A 196 0.80 2.96 -7.25
CA PHE A 196 1.50 2.15 -6.24
C PHE A 196 0.81 0.81 -6.02
N GLU A 197 1.62 -0.25 -6.00
CA GLU A 197 1.26 -1.60 -5.56
C GLU A 197 2.41 -2.08 -4.66
N LEU A 198 2.09 -2.58 -3.47
CA LEU A 198 3.08 -2.78 -2.41
C LEU A 198 4.15 -3.80 -2.79
N GLU A 199 3.78 -4.94 -3.35
CA GLU A 199 4.76 -6.00 -3.66
C GLU A 199 5.63 -5.61 -4.85
N THR A 200 5.04 -5.12 -5.94
CA THR A 200 5.79 -4.66 -7.12
C THR A 200 6.80 -3.58 -6.74
N PHE A 201 6.42 -2.60 -5.93
CA PHE A 201 7.35 -1.56 -5.52
C PHE A 201 8.35 -2.05 -4.47
N THR A 202 8.01 -3.05 -3.65
CA THR A 202 8.94 -3.71 -2.73
C THR A 202 10.05 -4.45 -3.49
N VAL A 203 9.72 -5.17 -4.57
CA VAL A 203 10.73 -5.90 -5.38
C VAL A 203 11.56 -4.99 -6.29
N ASN A 204 10.99 -3.86 -6.73
CA ASN A 204 11.68 -2.89 -7.58
C ASN A 204 12.53 -1.88 -6.80
N GLN A 205 12.27 -1.70 -5.50
CA GLN A 205 13.19 -0.99 -4.61
C GLN A 205 14.44 -1.86 -4.37
N PRO A 206 15.66 -1.28 -4.35
CA PRO A 206 16.82 -2.05 -3.92
C PRO A 206 16.62 -2.53 -2.48
N ALA A 207 16.74 -3.84 -2.26
CA ALA A 207 16.58 -4.42 -0.93
C ALA A 207 17.59 -3.83 0.06
N HIS A 208 17.16 -3.65 1.31
CA HIS A 208 18.01 -3.26 2.45
C HIS A 208 18.14 -4.42 3.45
N TYR A 209 17.84 -5.63 3.01
CA TYR A 209 17.86 -6.84 3.82
C TYR A 209 17.95 -8.07 2.90
N GLU A 210 18.39 -9.19 3.47
CA GLU A 210 18.29 -10.51 2.85
C GLU A 210 17.38 -11.41 3.68
N VAL A 211 16.59 -12.24 3.02
CA VAL A 211 15.74 -13.24 3.69
C VAL A 211 16.44 -14.60 3.69
N ASP A 212 17.52 -14.69 4.46
CA ASP A 212 18.33 -15.90 4.63
C ASP A 212 17.85 -16.74 5.84
N ALA A 213 18.66 -17.71 6.27
CA ALA A 213 18.31 -18.58 7.40
C ALA A 213 18.30 -17.81 8.74
N ASP A 214 19.25 -16.90 8.95
CA ASP A 214 19.35 -16.08 10.15
C ASP A 214 18.17 -15.10 10.27
N TYR A 215 17.79 -14.44 9.17
CA TYR A 215 16.62 -13.57 9.12
C TYR A 215 15.37 -14.30 9.63
N LYS A 216 15.14 -15.52 9.15
CA LYS A 216 13.97 -16.34 9.48
C LYS A 216 13.98 -16.87 10.92
N GLU A 217 15.16 -17.00 11.52
CA GLU A 217 15.29 -17.35 12.94
C GLU A 217 14.92 -16.17 13.84
N ARG A 218 15.34 -14.97 13.46
CA ARG A 218 15.16 -13.76 14.28
C ARG A 218 13.80 -13.12 14.17
N LYS A 219 13.14 -13.20 13.01
CA LYS A 219 11.84 -12.56 12.78
C LYS A 219 11.03 -13.18 11.63
N PRO A 220 9.70 -12.93 11.58
CA PRO A 220 8.87 -13.35 10.44
C PRO A 220 9.34 -12.75 9.12
N TRP A 221 9.09 -13.47 8.03
CA TRP A 221 9.25 -12.99 6.67
C TRP A 221 7.90 -13.03 5.95
N ILE A 222 7.74 -12.15 4.97
CA ILE A 222 6.48 -11.98 4.24
C ILE A 222 6.65 -12.60 2.85
N PRO A 223 5.87 -13.65 2.51
CA PRO A 223 5.82 -14.14 1.13
C PRO A 223 5.25 -13.09 0.17
N SER A 224 5.72 -13.07 -1.09
CA SER A 224 5.30 -12.08 -2.09
C SER A 224 3.79 -11.97 -2.26
N VAL A 225 3.08 -13.10 -2.30
CA VAL A 225 1.60 -13.10 -2.41
C VAL A 225 0.94 -12.47 -1.18
N ASN A 226 1.47 -12.72 0.03
CA ASN A 226 0.98 -12.11 1.26
C ASN A 226 1.24 -10.60 1.29
N MET A 227 2.39 -10.15 0.79
CA MET A 227 2.70 -8.72 0.67
C MET A 227 1.74 -8.02 -0.29
N TRP A 228 1.51 -8.60 -1.48
CA TRP A 228 0.55 -8.08 -2.46
C TRP A 228 -0.86 -7.98 -1.87
N LEU A 229 -1.34 -9.05 -1.22
CA LEU A 229 -2.69 -9.06 -0.63
C LEU A 229 -2.83 -8.08 0.53
N ALA A 230 -1.80 -7.92 1.36
CA ALA A 230 -1.77 -6.90 2.41
C ALA A 230 -1.82 -5.49 1.82
N GLY A 231 -1.01 -5.21 0.79
CA GLY A 231 -1.02 -3.95 0.05
C GLY A 231 -2.39 -3.64 -0.55
N LEU A 232 -2.99 -4.62 -1.22
CA LEU A 232 -4.32 -4.50 -1.82
C LEU A 232 -5.41 -4.20 -0.77
N ALA A 233 -5.44 -4.98 0.31
CA ALA A 233 -6.43 -4.81 1.37
C ALA A 233 -6.27 -3.47 2.09
N VAL A 234 -5.04 -3.07 2.44
CA VAL A 234 -4.78 -1.79 3.09
C VAL A 234 -5.06 -0.61 2.15
N THR A 235 -4.77 -0.72 0.86
CA THR A 235 -5.15 0.32 -0.12
C THR A 235 -6.67 0.54 -0.13
N GLY A 236 -7.44 -0.55 -0.14
CA GLY A 236 -8.90 -0.50 -0.03
C GLY A 236 -9.38 0.15 1.28
N MET A 237 -8.87 -0.33 2.43
CA MET A 237 -9.21 0.23 3.74
C MET A 237 -8.85 1.72 3.83
N HIS A 238 -7.65 2.09 3.40
CA HIS A 238 -7.15 3.45 3.54
C HIS A 238 -7.90 4.44 2.64
N THR A 239 -8.31 4.01 1.45
CA THR A 239 -9.22 4.79 0.59
C THR A 239 -10.54 5.07 1.32
N LEU A 240 -11.12 4.06 1.97
CA LEU A 240 -12.36 4.19 2.74
C LEU A 240 -12.19 5.04 4.00
N GLU A 241 -11.01 5.03 4.62
CA GLU A 241 -10.65 5.94 5.71
C GLU A 241 -10.61 7.39 5.21
N LEU A 242 -9.91 7.67 4.11
CA LEU A 242 -9.79 9.02 3.53
C LEU A 242 -11.14 9.62 3.10
N LEU A 243 -12.09 8.80 2.63
CA LEU A 243 -13.46 9.24 2.32
C LEU A 243 -14.22 9.75 3.56
N GLN A 244 -13.74 9.45 4.78
CA GLN A 244 -14.31 9.90 6.04
C GLN A 244 -13.65 11.18 6.57
N GLU A 245 -12.58 11.66 5.93
CA GLU A 245 -11.76 12.78 6.38
C GLU A 245 -12.14 14.09 5.69
N ASP A 246 -11.54 15.20 6.14
CA ASP A 246 -11.80 16.55 5.63
C ASP A 246 -11.56 16.68 4.11
N TRP A 247 -10.65 15.89 3.54
CA TRP A 247 -10.42 15.89 2.09
C TRP A 247 -11.69 15.62 1.28
N PHE A 248 -12.56 14.73 1.76
CA PHE A 248 -13.82 14.40 1.10
C PHE A 248 -15.00 15.18 1.69
N THR A 249 -15.01 15.39 3.00
CA THR A 249 -16.18 15.92 3.73
C THR A 249 -16.26 17.45 3.75
N ARG A 250 -15.13 18.16 3.62
CA ARG A 250 -15.07 19.63 3.73
C ARG A 250 -16.06 20.31 2.79
N PRO A 251 -16.97 21.19 3.29
CA PRO A 251 -18.00 21.83 2.48
C PRO A 251 -17.44 22.50 1.21
N SER A 252 -17.85 22.00 0.05
CA SER A 252 -17.49 22.52 -1.26
C SER A 252 -18.54 22.07 -2.29
N LEU A 253 -18.57 22.70 -3.48
CA LEU A 253 -19.49 22.29 -4.53
C LEU A 253 -19.17 20.87 -5.05
N VAL A 254 -17.88 20.59 -5.21
CA VAL A 254 -17.37 19.30 -5.67
C VAL A 254 -16.36 18.81 -4.62
N PRO A 255 -16.50 17.58 -4.10
CA PRO A 255 -15.49 17.00 -3.21
C PRO A 255 -14.15 16.87 -3.93
N GLU A 256 -13.08 16.56 -3.20
CA GLU A 256 -11.77 16.37 -3.81
C GLU A 256 -11.83 15.32 -4.94
N LEU A 257 -11.44 15.75 -6.16
CA LEU A 257 -11.65 14.99 -7.39
C LEU A 257 -10.73 13.78 -7.49
N SER A 258 -9.59 13.76 -6.78
CA SER A 258 -8.69 12.60 -6.79
C SER A 258 -9.28 11.34 -6.14
N PHE A 259 -10.42 11.43 -5.43
CA PHE A 259 -11.18 10.26 -4.97
C PHE A 259 -11.98 9.56 -6.06
N PHE A 260 -12.09 10.15 -7.24
CA PHE A 260 -12.90 9.62 -8.35
C PHE A 260 -12.02 8.97 -9.42
N GLN A 261 -12.64 8.17 -10.28
CA GLN A 261 -11.96 7.58 -11.42
C GLN A 261 -11.56 8.65 -12.43
N CYS A 262 -10.27 8.96 -12.48
CA CYS A 262 -9.71 10.01 -13.35
C CYS A 262 -10.10 9.79 -14.81
N HIS A 263 -9.99 8.54 -15.28
CA HIS A 263 -10.30 8.13 -16.66
C HIS A 263 -11.80 8.07 -16.99
N SER A 264 -12.69 8.39 -16.04
CA SER A 264 -14.10 8.68 -16.35
C SER A 264 -14.30 10.10 -16.91
N CYS A 265 -13.32 11.00 -16.73
CA CYS A 265 -13.35 12.37 -17.25
C CYS A 265 -12.16 12.67 -18.18
N HIS A 266 -11.01 12.04 -17.96
CA HIS A 266 -9.78 12.23 -18.73
C HIS A 266 -9.65 11.20 -19.85
N HIS A 267 -10.50 11.34 -20.87
CA HIS A 267 -10.43 10.62 -22.14
C HIS A 267 -10.98 11.51 -23.27
N PRO A 268 -10.73 11.20 -24.56
CA PRO A 268 -11.32 11.94 -25.66
C PRO A 268 -12.85 11.96 -25.58
N MET A 269 -13.46 13.13 -25.84
CA MET A 269 -14.92 13.33 -25.69
C MET A 269 -15.76 12.55 -26.71
N ASP A 270 -15.17 12.12 -27.82
CA ASP A 270 -15.76 11.28 -28.85
C ASP A 270 -15.63 9.77 -28.57
N ASP A 271 -14.88 9.39 -27.54
CA ASP A 271 -14.72 8.00 -27.10
C ASP A 271 -15.85 7.58 -26.15
N LEU A 272 -16.90 6.98 -26.72
CA LEU A 272 -18.05 6.47 -25.98
C LEU A 272 -17.72 5.16 -25.23
N ARG A 273 -17.28 5.29 -23.98
CA ARG A 273 -16.89 4.16 -23.13
C ARG A 273 -18.00 3.58 -22.25
N TYR A 274 -19.17 4.18 -22.13
CA TYR A 274 -20.18 3.72 -21.15
C TYR A 274 -20.66 2.27 -21.41
N VAL A 275 -20.61 1.43 -20.36
CA VAL A 275 -21.31 0.14 -20.27
C VAL A 275 -21.93 0.07 -18.88
N ARG A 276 -23.10 -0.56 -18.77
CA ARG A 276 -23.77 -0.75 -17.49
C ARG A 276 -22.95 -1.68 -16.58
N GLU A 277 -22.51 -1.15 -15.45
CA GLU A 277 -21.74 -1.88 -14.43
C GLU A 277 -22.64 -2.37 -13.26
N PRO A 278 -22.20 -3.37 -12.46
CA PRO A 278 -22.99 -3.92 -11.36
C PRO A 278 -23.33 -2.94 -10.24
N ASP A 279 -22.58 -1.86 -10.11
CA ASP A 279 -22.88 -0.77 -9.16
C ASP A 279 -24.18 -0.02 -9.46
N GLY A 280 -24.73 -0.14 -10.67
CA GLY A 280 -25.98 0.50 -11.06
C GLY A 280 -25.90 2.01 -11.23
N LEU A 281 -24.71 2.58 -11.41
CA LEU A 281 -24.55 4.00 -11.72
C LEU A 281 -25.14 4.33 -13.10
N PRO A 282 -25.85 5.47 -13.26
CA PRO A 282 -26.35 5.91 -14.56
C PRO A 282 -25.21 6.42 -15.48
N PRO A 283 -25.44 6.51 -16.80
CA PRO A 283 -24.50 7.16 -17.71
C PRO A 283 -24.13 8.57 -17.24
N GLY A 284 -22.83 8.90 -17.26
CA GLY A 284 -22.31 10.22 -16.86
C GLY A 284 -22.16 10.43 -15.35
N ALA A 285 -22.45 9.44 -14.51
CA ALA A 285 -22.14 9.50 -13.09
C ALA A 285 -20.62 9.57 -12.83
N VAL A 286 -20.21 10.42 -11.89
CA VAL A 286 -18.80 10.50 -11.45
C VAL A 286 -18.53 9.35 -10.49
N ARG A 287 -17.78 8.35 -10.95
CA ARG A 287 -17.48 7.12 -10.19
C ARG A 287 -16.37 7.35 -9.16
N LEU A 288 -16.55 6.86 -7.93
CA LEU A 288 -15.46 6.78 -6.94
C LEU A 288 -14.38 5.79 -7.42
N ASN A 289 -13.10 6.08 -7.17
CA ASN A 289 -12.04 5.13 -7.47
C ASN A 289 -12.10 3.92 -6.54
N ASP A 290 -12.50 2.77 -7.09
CA ASP A 290 -12.70 1.52 -6.36
C ASP A 290 -11.80 0.38 -6.84
N ALA A 291 -10.71 0.68 -7.56
CA ALA A 291 -9.86 -0.33 -8.20
C ALA A 291 -9.41 -1.44 -7.24
N SER A 292 -8.86 -1.07 -6.08
CA SER A 292 -8.39 -2.03 -5.06
C SER A 292 -9.52 -2.90 -4.51
N LEU A 293 -10.71 -2.33 -4.32
CA LEU A 293 -11.89 -3.04 -3.83
C LEU A 293 -12.42 -4.01 -4.90
N ALA A 294 -12.42 -3.60 -6.17
CA ALA A 294 -12.83 -4.45 -7.29
C ALA A 294 -11.90 -5.66 -7.47
N VAL A 295 -10.58 -5.45 -7.43
CA VAL A 295 -9.59 -6.53 -7.51
C VAL A 295 -9.69 -7.44 -6.27
N LEU A 296 -9.91 -6.86 -5.09
CA LEU A 296 -10.10 -7.63 -3.87
C LEU A 296 -11.34 -8.54 -3.92
N LEU A 297 -12.44 -8.07 -4.51
CA LEU A 297 -13.63 -8.94 -4.70
C LEU A 297 -13.27 -10.18 -5.53
N ALA A 298 -12.46 -10.05 -6.59
CA ALA A 298 -12.01 -11.19 -7.39
C ALA A 298 -11.07 -12.13 -6.63
N VAL A 299 -10.20 -11.60 -5.76
CA VAL A 299 -9.39 -12.43 -4.84
C VAL A 299 -10.30 -13.24 -3.92
N LEU A 300 -11.31 -12.59 -3.33
CA LEU A 300 -12.21 -13.22 -2.37
C LEU A 300 -13.12 -14.28 -3.03
N GLU A 301 -13.43 -14.18 -4.31
CA GLU A 301 -14.11 -15.27 -5.06
C GLU A 301 -13.33 -16.60 -5.03
N VAL A 302 -12.02 -16.54 -4.82
CA VAL A 302 -11.15 -17.73 -4.70
C VAL A 302 -10.86 -18.05 -3.23
N THR A 303 -10.57 -17.04 -2.40
CA THR A 303 -10.04 -17.26 -1.06
C THR A 303 -11.12 -17.37 0.02
N ASP A 304 -12.21 -16.64 -0.11
CA ASP A 304 -13.33 -16.66 0.83
C ASP A 304 -14.66 -16.26 0.15
N PRO A 305 -15.25 -17.17 -0.67
CA PRO A 305 -16.45 -16.88 -1.44
C PRO A 305 -17.66 -16.50 -0.57
N SER A 306 -17.65 -16.92 0.71
CA SER A 306 -18.76 -16.71 1.64
C SER A 306 -18.97 -15.24 1.99
N THR A 307 -17.95 -14.40 1.83
CA THR A 307 -17.97 -12.97 2.22
C THR A 307 -18.17 -12.03 1.03
N VAL A 308 -17.88 -12.49 -0.18
CA VAL A 308 -17.86 -11.67 -1.41
C VAL A 308 -19.18 -10.93 -1.64
N ASP A 309 -20.32 -11.62 -1.53
CA ASP A 309 -21.62 -11.02 -1.81
C ASP A 309 -21.97 -9.88 -0.86
N ALA A 310 -21.54 -9.96 0.40
CA ALA A 310 -21.73 -8.90 1.36
C ALA A 310 -20.87 -7.67 1.02
N LEU A 311 -19.60 -7.88 0.69
CA LEU A 311 -18.70 -6.79 0.27
C LEU A 311 -19.15 -6.15 -1.04
N ARG A 312 -19.61 -6.95 -2.00
CA ARG A 312 -20.15 -6.46 -3.27
C ARG A 312 -21.35 -5.55 -3.05
N ARG A 313 -22.29 -5.95 -2.18
CA ARG A 313 -23.43 -5.11 -1.81
C ARG A 313 -22.99 -3.80 -1.15
N ASP A 314 -22.02 -3.85 -0.25
CA ASP A 314 -21.50 -2.66 0.42
C ASP A 314 -20.75 -1.73 -0.54
N LEU A 315 -20.01 -2.27 -1.52
CA LEU A 315 -19.38 -1.49 -2.58
C LEU A 315 -20.42 -0.85 -3.51
N THR A 316 -21.46 -1.59 -3.90
CA THR A 316 -22.59 -1.02 -4.64
C THR A 316 -23.26 0.10 -3.84
N ALA A 317 -23.49 -0.10 -2.54
CA ALA A 317 -24.06 0.92 -1.67
C ALA A 317 -23.17 2.17 -1.56
N LEU A 318 -21.85 2.02 -1.52
CA LEU A 318 -20.89 3.13 -1.55
C LEU A 318 -21.04 3.97 -2.83
N HIS A 319 -21.09 3.32 -3.99
CA HIS A 319 -21.28 4.02 -5.27
C HIS A 319 -22.63 4.72 -5.35
N GLN A 320 -23.71 4.06 -4.93
CA GLN A 320 -25.05 4.66 -4.90
C GLN A 320 -25.12 5.85 -3.93
N ALA A 321 -24.46 5.76 -2.78
CA ALA A 321 -24.37 6.87 -1.83
C ALA A 321 -23.68 8.10 -2.42
N SER A 322 -22.74 7.93 -3.36
CA SER A 322 -22.05 9.04 -4.02
C SER A 322 -22.97 9.91 -4.87
N LEU A 323 -24.13 9.39 -5.27
CA LEU A 323 -25.18 10.13 -5.97
C LEU A 323 -26.13 10.90 -5.03
N GLN A 324 -26.06 10.67 -3.72
CA GLN A 324 -27.01 11.19 -2.76
C GLN A 324 -26.43 12.30 -1.90
N SER A 325 -25.42 11.99 -1.08
CA SER A 325 -24.78 12.97 -0.20
C SER A 325 -23.44 12.47 0.34
N ARG A 326 -22.60 13.40 0.80
CA ARG A 326 -21.30 13.06 1.41
C ARG A 326 -21.47 12.28 2.70
N GLU A 327 -22.47 12.61 3.50
CA GLU A 327 -22.77 11.89 4.74
C GLU A 327 -23.11 10.43 4.47
N GLN A 328 -23.83 10.14 3.39
CA GLN A 328 -24.12 8.77 2.98
C GLN A 328 -22.87 8.03 2.48
N VAL A 329 -21.98 8.71 1.75
CA VAL A 329 -20.68 8.11 1.35
C VAL A 329 -19.86 7.77 2.57
N VAL A 330 -19.74 8.68 3.55
CA VAL A 330 -19.02 8.43 4.82
C VAL A 330 -19.62 7.23 5.56
N ALA A 331 -20.95 7.14 5.65
CA ALA A 331 -21.62 6.02 6.29
C ALA A 331 -21.37 4.69 5.57
N ALA A 332 -21.45 4.67 4.24
CA ALA A 332 -21.19 3.48 3.43
C ALA A 332 -19.70 3.07 3.48
N ALA A 333 -18.78 4.04 3.44
CA ALA A 333 -17.34 3.82 3.52
C ALA A 333 -16.97 3.20 4.88
N ARG A 334 -17.54 3.70 5.98
CA ARG A 334 -17.35 3.12 7.32
C ARG A 334 -17.88 1.70 7.42
N ALA A 335 -19.06 1.42 6.87
CA ALA A 335 -19.64 0.09 6.88
C ALA A 335 -18.79 -0.92 6.08
N LEU A 336 -18.34 -0.53 4.88
CA LEU A 336 -17.49 -1.36 4.05
C LEU A 336 -16.12 -1.58 4.68
N HIS A 337 -15.52 -0.55 5.27
CA HIS A 337 -14.25 -0.65 6.01
C HIS A 337 -14.35 -1.64 7.17
N ALA A 338 -15.41 -1.54 7.99
CA ALA A 338 -15.62 -2.44 9.12
C ALA A 338 -15.76 -3.91 8.70
N ARG A 339 -16.32 -4.17 7.50
CA ARG A 339 -16.39 -5.52 6.93
C ARG A 339 -15.04 -6.00 6.39
N LEU A 340 -14.27 -5.09 5.80
CA LEU A 340 -12.98 -5.39 5.18
C LEU A 340 -11.86 -5.64 6.22
N ALA A 341 -11.86 -4.90 7.33
CA ALA A 341 -10.81 -4.96 8.35
C ALA A 341 -10.43 -6.40 8.81
N PRO A 342 -11.36 -7.27 9.23
CA PRO A 342 -10.99 -8.64 9.62
C PRO A 342 -10.51 -9.51 8.44
N LEU A 343 -10.92 -9.21 7.21
CA LEU A 343 -10.46 -9.94 6.02
C LEU A 343 -9.03 -9.58 5.66
N ALA A 344 -8.62 -8.33 5.86
CA ALA A 344 -7.25 -7.89 5.62
C ALA A 344 -6.24 -8.70 6.46
N GLU A 345 -6.55 -8.93 7.73
CA GLU A 345 -5.73 -9.75 8.63
C GLU A 345 -5.64 -11.20 8.12
N SER A 346 -6.80 -11.83 7.85
CA SER A 346 -6.87 -13.19 7.32
C SER A 346 -6.08 -13.37 6.01
N LEU A 347 -6.27 -12.46 5.05
CA LEU A 347 -5.59 -12.50 3.76
C LEU A 347 -4.07 -12.31 3.90
N SER A 348 -3.63 -11.40 4.76
CA SER A 348 -2.20 -11.14 4.94
C SER A 348 -1.44 -12.27 5.63
N GLN A 349 -2.12 -13.14 6.38
CA GLN A 349 -1.52 -14.21 7.19
C GLN A 349 -1.74 -15.62 6.63
N ALA A 350 -2.65 -15.79 5.67
CA ALA A 350 -2.96 -17.09 5.09
C ALA A 350 -1.78 -17.69 4.30
N GLN A 351 -1.83 -19.00 4.06
CA GLN A 351 -0.86 -19.71 3.22
C GLN A 351 -1.43 -19.95 1.83
N TYR A 352 -0.74 -19.43 0.81
CA TYR A 352 -1.16 -19.53 -0.58
C TYR A 352 -0.33 -20.56 -1.33
N GLY A 353 -0.84 -21.79 -1.43
CA GLY A 353 -0.19 -22.86 -2.19
C GLY A 353 -0.23 -22.60 -3.72
N PRO A 354 0.59 -23.30 -4.52
CA PRO A 354 0.67 -23.08 -5.96
C PRO A 354 -0.66 -23.28 -6.71
N GLU A 355 -1.55 -24.15 -6.23
CA GLU A 355 -2.87 -24.35 -6.82
C GLU A 355 -3.77 -23.12 -6.63
N GLN A 356 -3.88 -22.63 -5.40
CA GLN A 356 -4.65 -21.43 -5.09
C GLN A 356 -4.11 -20.19 -5.81
N GLN A 357 -2.79 -20.06 -5.95
CA GLN A 357 -2.18 -18.99 -6.74
C GLN A 357 -2.55 -19.08 -8.24
N ARG A 358 -2.60 -20.30 -8.80
CA ARG A 358 -3.07 -20.51 -10.18
C ARG A 358 -4.55 -20.16 -10.34
N GLU A 359 -5.38 -20.50 -9.35
CA GLU A 359 -6.80 -20.15 -9.33
C GLU A 359 -7.00 -18.63 -9.25
N LEU A 360 -6.29 -17.95 -8.36
CA LEU A 360 -6.27 -16.47 -8.27
C LEU A 360 -5.90 -15.84 -9.60
N ARG A 361 -4.80 -16.28 -10.23
CA ARG A 361 -4.34 -15.75 -11.52
C ARG A 361 -5.39 -15.95 -12.62
N ARG A 362 -6.01 -17.14 -12.66
CA ARG A 362 -7.08 -17.44 -13.62
C ARG A 362 -8.32 -16.60 -13.39
N GLU A 363 -8.74 -16.41 -12.14
CA GLU A 363 -9.93 -15.63 -11.81
C GLU A 363 -9.76 -14.16 -12.19
N LEU A 364 -8.62 -13.56 -11.84
CA LEU A 364 -8.27 -12.19 -12.25
C LEU A 364 -8.33 -12.02 -13.77
N LEU A 365 -7.73 -12.94 -14.53
CA LEU A 365 -7.75 -12.89 -15.98
C LEU A 365 -9.14 -13.18 -16.57
N ASN A 366 -9.94 -14.06 -15.96
CA ASN A 366 -11.31 -14.35 -16.38
C ASN A 366 -12.19 -13.09 -16.25
N GLN A 367 -12.09 -12.39 -15.12
CA GLN A 367 -12.80 -11.14 -14.89
C GLN A 367 -12.30 -10.02 -15.82
N ALA A 368 -10.99 -9.92 -16.06
CA ALA A 368 -10.43 -8.99 -17.04
C ALA A 368 -10.95 -9.28 -18.47
N ALA A 369 -10.94 -10.56 -18.89
CA ALA A 369 -11.45 -11.00 -20.18
C ALA A 369 -12.98 -10.80 -20.33
N ALA A 370 -13.70 -10.69 -19.21
CA ALA A 370 -15.12 -10.34 -19.12
C ALA A 370 -15.36 -8.82 -18.91
N GLN A 371 -14.33 -7.99 -19.08
CA GLN A 371 -14.38 -6.53 -18.97
C GLN A 371 -14.81 -5.99 -17.60
N ARG A 372 -14.57 -6.74 -16.51
CA ARG A 372 -14.83 -6.26 -15.15
C ARG A 372 -13.80 -5.25 -14.66
N PHE A 373 -12.56 -5.30 -15.17
CA PHE A 373 -11.46 -4.37 -14.84
C PHE A 373 -11.22 -3.38 -15.98
N ARG A 374 -12.27 -2.64 -16.31
CA ARG A 374 -12.31 -1.80 -17.50
C ARG A 374 -11.82 -0.36 -17.29
N HIS A 375 -11.50 0.01 -16.05
CA HIS A 375 -10.90 1.30 -15.69
C HIS A 375 -9.40 1.10 -15.56
N PHE A 376 -8.61 2.08 -16.02
CA PHE A 376 -7.15 1.94 -16.09
C PHE A 376 -6.54 1.48 -14.75
N THR A 377 -6.88 2.12 -13.63
CA THR A 377 -6.29 1.80 -12.33
C THR A 377 -6.61 0.37 -11.86
N ALA A 378 -7.76 -0.19 -12.26
CA ALA A 378 -8.09 -1.57 -11.96
C ALA A 378 -7.32 -2.54 -12.89
N ALA A 379 -7.19 -2.21 -14.18
CA ALA A 379 -6.41 -2.98 -15.13
C ALA A 379 -4.91 -3.02 -14.76
N GLU A 380 -4.36 -1.87 -14.37
CA GLU A 380 -2.99 -1.72 -13.83
C GLU A 380 -2.78 -2.67 -12.65
N GLN A 381 -3.64 -2.61 -11.62
CA GLN A 381 -3.53 -3.51 -10.45
C GLN A 381 -3.67 -5.00 -10.81
N VAL A 382 -4.52 -5.34 -11.77
CA VAL A 382 -4.69 -6.73 -12.24
C VAL A 382 -3.46 -7.23 -12.96
N PHE A 383 -2.86 -6.40 -13.81
CA PHE A 383 -1.60 -6.76 -14.47
C PHE A 383 -0.51 -7.05 -13.43
N LEU A 384 -0.31 -6.13 -12.47
CA LEU A 384 0.69 -6.28 -11.40
C LEU A 384 0.46 -7.53 -10.55
N ALA A 385 -0.81 -7.84 -10.25
CA ALA A 385 -1.19 -9.06 -9.55
C ALA A 385 -0.85 -10.33 -10.37
N VAL A 386 -1.18 -10.34 -11.67
CA VAL A 386 -0.90 -11.47 -12.58
C VAL A 386 0.60 -11.69 -12.72
N GLU A 387 1.39 -10.63 -12.82
CA GLU A 387 2.85 -10.70 -12.86
C GLU A 387 3.41 -11.25 -11.55
N THR A 388 2.98 -10.71 -10.41
CA THR A 388 3.38 -11.17 -9.07
C THR A 388 3.10 -12.67 -8.88
N LEU A 389 1.90 -13.13 -9.27
CA LEU A 389 1.54 -14.54 -9.22
C LEU A 389 2.40 -15.39 -10.17
N SER A 390 2.76 -14.88 -11.34
CA SER A 390 3.61 -15.61 -12.31
C SER A 390 5.06 -15.72 -11.84
N LEU A 391 5.58 -14.69 -11.17
CA LEU A 391 6.89 -14.71 -10.52
C LEU A 391 6.90 -15.71 -9.36
N SER A 392 5.90 -15.65 -8.48
CA SER A 392 5.75 -16.57 -7.34
C SER A 392 5.58 -18.03 -7.78
N LEU A 393 4.86 -18.28 -8.88
CA LEU A 393 4.70 -19.61 -9.47
C LEU A 393 5.95 -20.10 -10.24
N GLY A 394 6.94 -19.23 -10.46
CA GLY A 394 8.17 -19.57 -11.19
C GLY A 394 7.98 -19.77 -12.69
N ASP A 395 6.90 -19.24 -13.28
CA ASP A 395 6.60 -19.40 -14.71
C ASP A 395 6.58 -18.07 -15.49
N ALA A 396 6.95 -16.96 -14.87
CA ALA A 396 7.08 -15.64 -15.52
C ALA A 396 7.97 -15.69 -16.78
N ALA A 397 9.16 -16.31 -16.71
CA ALA A 397 10.07 -16.41 -17.87
C ALA A 397 9.47 -17.21 -19.04
N ARG A 398 8.61 -18.20 -18.76
CA ARG A 398 7.88 -18.95 -19.79
C ARG A 398 6.78 -18.11 -20.43
N LEU A 399 6.23 -17.17 -19.69
CA LEU A 399 5.09 -16.32 -20.06
C LEU A 399 5.50 -14.89 -20.46
N GLU A 400 6.80 -14.60 -20.56
CA GLU A 400 7.37 -13.27 -20.79
C GLU A 400 6.66 -12.55 -21.95
N GLY A 401 6.61 -13.16 -23.14
CA GLY A 401 5.97 -12.55 -24.30
C GLY A 401 4.44 -12.34 -24.17
N GLN A 402 3.75 -13.02 -23.24
CA GLN A 402 2.34 -12.76 -22.93
C GLN A 402 2.21 -11.65 -21.88
N LEU A 403 3.08 -11.64 -20.87
CA LEU A 403 3.15 -10.59 -19.84
C LEU A 403 3.50 -9.25 -20.48
N ASP A 404 4.51 -9.18 -21.35
CA ASP A 404 4.90 -7.95 -22.05
C ASP A 404 3.75 -7.37 -22.89
N ARG A 405 3.00 -8.25 -23.58
CA ARG A 405 1.84 -7.83 -24.36
C ARG A 405 0.72 -7.30 -23.47
N LEU A 406 0.49 -7.92 -22.32
CA LEU A 406 -0.50 -7.45 -21.36
C LEU A 406 -0.06 -6.12 -20.73
N PHE A 407 1.21 -6.00 -20.34
CA PHE A 407 1.82 -4.79 -19.80
C PHE A 407 1.68 -3.60 -20.76
N ALA A 408 1.98 -3.80 -22.04
CA ALA A 408 1.89 -2.76 -23.07
C ALA A 408 0.49 -2.11 -23.18
N THR A 409 -0.55 -2.72 -22.63
CA THR A 409 -1.88 -2.09 -22.58
C THR A 409 -2.09 -1.14 -21.41
N VAL A 410 -1.29 -1.28 -20.35
CA VAL A 410 -1.38 -0.48 -19.12
C VAL A 410 -0.10 0.34 -18.86
N GLU A 411 0.83 0.36 -19.81
CA GLU A 411 2.09 1.11 -19.73
C GLU A 411 1.87 2.63 -19.74
N ASP A 412 0.94 3.11 -20.57
CA ASP A 412 0.55 4.53 -20.64
C ASP A 412 -0.95 4.66 -20.37
N GLU A 413 -1.30 5.40 -19.32
CA GLU A 413 -2.69 5.62 -18.92
C GLU A 413 -3.49 6.42 -19.97
N ASN A 414 -2.82 7.22 -20.81
CA ASN A 414 -3.44 8.00 -21.88
C ASN A 414 -3.91 7.13 -23.06
N ASP A 415 -3.23 6.01 -23.31
CA ASP A 415 -3.49 5.12 -24.45
C ASP A 415 -4.34 3.88 -24.07
N PHE A 416 -4.84 3.84 -22.83
CA PHE A 416 -5.56 2.67 -22.33
C PHE A 416 -6.87 2.40 -23.07
N VAL A 417 -6.97 1.20 -23.65
CA VAL A 417 -8.17 0.68 -24.31
C VAL A 417 -8.71 -0.56 -23.56
N PRO A 418 -9.87 -0.46 -22.87
CA PRO A 418 -10.40 -1.56 -22.06
C PRO A 418 -10.63 -2.87 -22.82
N GLN A 419 -11.06 -2.76 -24.09
CA GLN A 419 -11.28 -3.91 -24.95
C GLN A 419 -9.97 -4.64 -25.28
N GLN A 420 -8.88 -3.91 -25.47
CA GLN A 420 -7.57 -4.49 -25.77
C GLN A 420 -7.04 -5.27 -24.56
N PHE A 421 -7.13 -4.69 -23.36
CA PHE A 421 -6.77 -5.37 -22.11
C PHE A 421 -7.55 -6.67 -21.92
N ALA A 422 -8.87 -6.66 -22.17
CA ALA A 422 -9.71 -7.85 -22.09
C ALA A 422 -9.33 -8.94 -23.10
N VAL A 423 -8.99 -8.56 -24.35
CA VAL A 423 -8.54 -9.51 -25.38
C VAL A 423 -7.20 -10.12 -25.00
N LEU A 424 -6.23 -9.33 -24.56
CA LEU A 424 -4.91 -9.85 -24.17
C LEU A 424 -4.97 -10.66 -22.87
N SER A 425 -5.86 -10.33 -21.93
CA SER A 425 -6.14 -11.17 -20.77
C SER A 425 -6.67 -12.56 -21.16
N ARG A 426 -7.52 -12.63 -22.19
CA ARG A 426 -8.01 -13.90 -22.76
C ARG A 426 -6.91 -14.70 -23.46
N GLN A 427 -5.98 -14.02 -24.14
CA GLN A 427 -4.82 -14.68 -24.74
C GLN A 427 -3.87 -15.24 -23.67
N MET A 428 -3.66 -14.49 -22.58
CA MET A 428 -2.89 -14.95 -21.43
C MET A 428 -3.51 -16.20 -20.80
N LEU A 429 -4.84 -16.23 -20.59
CA LEU A 429 -5.56 -17.43 -20.13
C LEU A 429 -5.30 -18.65 -21.00
N GLY A 430 -5.25 -18.49 -22.32
CA GLY A 430 -4.95 -19.59 -23.24
C GLY A 430 -3.52 -20.11 -23.19
N ALA A 431 -2.60 -19.37 -22.55
CA ALA A 431 -1.20 -19.74 -22.38
C ALA A 431 -0.87 -20.34 -20.99
N LEU A 432 -1.83 -20.28 -20.05
CA LEU A 432 -1.78 -20.91 -18.73
C LEU A 432 -2.15 -22.39 -18.82
#